data_AF-G4ZWP5-F1
#
_entry.id   AF-G4ZWP5-F1
#
_cell.length_a   1.000
_cell.length_b   1.000
_cell.length_c   1.000
_cell.angle_alpha   90.00
_cell.angle_beta   90.00
_cell.angle_gamma   90.00
#
_symmetry.space_group_name_H-M   'P 1'
#
loop_
_entity.id
_entity.type
_entity.pdbx_description
1 polymer ?
#
loop_
_entity_poly.entity_id
_entity_poly.type
_entity_poly.pdbx_seq_one_letter_code
_entity_poly.pdbx_strand_id
1 'polypeptide(L)'
;MMILDSVSEKLRSKHVRTLELLQKTLDENVELRERVAKLHKGTLHLGQGLPRSNLSSELEDEIERLKDEHTRKLQEVEEAASAKLAEQVQAAESLVAANNKLKNDMITMDVALRDARDRLKYERQTWNGERAQLEATIREATKTQPPASPTRVKRNQPQTEALIEEEKSNQRLEAELELSRQACSNADAARRSAEARLVEVKNDFERVSNEATAQREQIVALQSQLAIAQAQQKSTFDELKAVRERNRTLEAKSPKERPSSSTASAKLQLQQMTLLAKLQDTEERYAKLEAEHRTLQSQTARLQQQLANEVAQRRADAAESGIFAIHVELKRENFQLRAQVEELKALQKRFLTSAKKKTMSFPSL
;
A
#
# COMPACT_ATOMS: atom_id res chain seq x y z
N MET A 1 56.77 29.05 17.14
CA MET A 1 56.00 28.45 18.26
C MET A 1 54.72 27.75 17.79
N MET A 2 53.93 28.31 16.86
CA MET A 2 52.64 27.73 16.40
C MET A 2 52.69 26.37 15.66
N ILE A 3 53.83 25.97 15.06
CA ILE A 3 53.92 24.70 14.32
C ILE A 3 53.97 23.48 15.28
N LEU A 4 54.62 23.63 16.44
CA LEU A 4 54.69 22.59 17.47
C LEU A 4 53.31 22.29 18.09
N ASP A 5 52.46 23.31 18.20
CA ASP A 5 51.09 23.16 18.69
C ASP A 5 50.23 22.35 17.71
N SER A 6 50.38 22.60 16.40
CA SER A 6 49.62 21.88 15.37
C SER A 6 49.98 20.39 15.26
N VAL A 7 51.24 20.05 15.50
CA VAL A 7 51.71 18.65 15.52
C VAL A 7 51.24 17.96 16.80
N SER A 8 51.31 18.65 17.94
CA SER A 8 50.83 18.15 19.23
C SER A 8 49.32 17.95 19.24
N GLU A 9 48.55 18.83 18.58
CA GLU A 9 47.11 18.71 18.43
C GLU A 9 46.71 17.55 17.52
N LYS A 10 47.41 17.35 16.39
CA LYS A 10 47.22 16.16 15.53
C LYS A 10 47.55 14.87 16.26
N LEU A 11 48.59 14.86 17.11
CA LEU A 11 48.94 13.69 17.91
C LEU A 11 47.88 13.40 18.97
N ARG A 12 47.37 14.43 19.66
CA ARG A 12 46.25 14.31 20.61
C ARG A 12 44.99 13.80 19.93
N SER A 13 44.63 14.33 18.76
CA SER A 13 43.47 13.88 17.99
C SER A 13 43.60 12.42 17.54
N LYS A 14 44.79 11.99 17.10
CA LYS A 14 45.05 10.56 16.81
C LYS A 14 44.91 9.70 18.06
N HIS A 15 45.45 10.13 19.20
CA HIS A 15 45.35 9.40 20.46
C HIS A 15 43.90 9.24 20.91
N VAL A 16 43.11 10.31 20.86
CA VAL A 16 41.67 10.28 21.17
C VAL A 16 40.95 9.29 20.26
N ARG A 17 41.21 9.34 18.95
CA ARG A 17 40.59 8.43 17.98
C ARG A 17 40.97 6.96 18.21
N THR A 18 42.22 6.71 18.62
CA THR A 18 42.68 5.37 19.00
C THR A 18 42.00 4.89 20.29
N LEU A 19 41.81 5.77 21.28
CA LEU A 19 41.11 5.44 22.51
C LEU A 19 39.62 5.17 22.26
N GLU A 20 38.95 5.95 21.41
CA GLU A 20 37.57 5.72 20.99
C GLU A 20 37.42 4.36 20.27
N LEU A 21 38.38 4.02 19.40
CA LEU A 21 38.37 2.74 18.71
C LEU A 21 38.55 1.57 19.69
N LEU A 22 39.48 1.69 20.64
CA LEU A 22 39.71 0.67 21.67
C LEU A 22 38.50 0.51 22.60
N GLN A 23 37.86 1.61 23.00
CA GLN A 23 36.63 1.57 23.80
C GLN A 23 35.52 0.84 23.04
N LYS A 24 35.34 1.17 21.76
CA LYS A 24 34.36 0.48 20.89
C LYS A 24 34.65 -1.02 20.78
N THR A 25 35.91 -1.41 20.59
CA THR A 25 36.30 -2.82 20.56
C THR A 25 36.08 -3.53 21.90
N LEU A 26 36.23 -2.83 23.02
CA LEU A 26 35.94 -3.39 24.35
C LEU A 26 34.44 -3.62 24.54
N ASP A 27 33.61 -2.66 24.15
CA ASP A 27 32.16 -2.76 24.23
C ASP A 27 31.64 -3.91 23.33
N GLU A 28 32.17 -4.02 22.11
CA GLU A 28 31.87 -5.14 21.21
C GLU A 28 32.29 -6.50 21.82
N ASN A 29 33.42 -6.57 22.53
CA ASN A 29 33.85 -7.78 23.22
C ASN A 29 32.93 -8.15 24.41
N VAL A 30 32.40 -7.17 25.13
CA VAL A 30 31.43 -7.40 26.21
C VAL A 30 30.12 -7.95 25.64
N GLU A 31 29.61 -7.35 24.55
CA GLU A 31 28.43 -7.88 23.85
C GLU A 31 28.63 -9.30 23.34
N LEU A 32 29.80 -9.58 22.74
CA LEU A 32 30.11 -10.94 22.26
C LEU A 32 30.17 -11.94 23.39
N ARG A 33 30.74 -11.58 24.55
CA ARG A 33 30.74 -12.43 25.74
C ARG A 33 29.34 -12.69 26.27
N GLU A 34 28.46 -11.68 26.29
CA GLU A 34 27.06 -11.89 26.65
C GLU A 34 26.32 -12.81 25.66
N ARG A 35 26.55 -12.65 24.36
CA ARG A 35 25.97 -13.53 23.33
C ARG A 35 26.48 -14.96 23.48
N VAL A 36 27.77 -15.15 23.75
CA VAL A 36 28.37 -16.47 24.02
C VAL A 36 27.83 -17.07 25.31
N ALA A 37 27.61 -16.28 26.37
CA ALA A 37 27.01 -16.76 27.62
C ALA A 37 25.55 -17.16 27.44
N LYS A 38 24.76 -16.41 26.65
CA LYS A 38 23.39 -16.77 26.26
C LYS A 38 23.37 -18.06 25.43
N LEU A 39 24.31 -18.20 24.50
CA LEU A 39 24.47 -19.44 23.72
C LEU A 39 24.91 -20.61 24.60
N HIS A 40 25.83 -20.44 25.56
CA HIS A 40 26.23 -21.50 26.49
C HIS A 40 25.10 -21.94 27.43
N LYS A 41 24.22 -21.03 27.85
CA LYS A 41 23.00 -21.38 28.60
C LYS A 41 21.96 -22.14 27.75
N GLY A 42 21.97 -21.96 26.42
CA GLY A 42 21.10 -22.70 25.49
C GLY A 42 21.77 -23.90 24.81
N THR A 43 23.07 -24.12 25.01
CA THR A 43 23.82 -25.21 24.39
C THR A 43 23.82 -26.40 25.34
N LEU A 44 23.07 -27.43 24.94
CA LEU A 44 23.13 -28.78 25.51
C LEU A 44 24.60 -29.20 25.71
N HIS A 45 24.98 -29.44 26.97
CA HIS A 45 26.27 -30.03 27.32
C HIS A 45 26.25 -31.53 26.98
N LEU A 46 26.06 -31.86 25.70
CA LEU A 46 26.03 -33.23 25.17
C LEU A 46 27.42 -33.90 25.14
N GLY A 47 28.46 -33.27 25.70
CA GLY A 47 29.85 -33.70 25.50
C GLY A 47 30.73 -33.83 26.75
N GLN A 48 30.25 -33.54 27.96
CA GLN A 48 31.06 -33.70 29.16
C GLN A 48 30.45 -34.80 30.05
N GLY A 49 31.17 -35.92 30.13
CA GLY A 49 30.71 -37.18 30.69
C GLY A 49 30.37 -37.13 32.17
N LEU A 50 29.11 -36.82 32.47
CA LEU A 50 28.49 -37.08 33.77
C LEU A 50 27.89 -38.49 33.82
N PRO A 51 27.82 -39.12 35.01
CA PRO A 51 27.43 -40.51 35.17
C PRO A 51 26.01 -40.75 34.66
N ARG A 52 25.88 -41.79 33.82
CA ARG A 52 24.67 -42.18 33.06
C ARG A 52 23.39 -42.42 33.89
N SER A 53 23.43 -42.40 35.21
CA SER A 53 22.29 -42.75 36.07
C SER A 53 21.22 -41.67 36.16
N ASN A 54 21.57 -40.39 35.94
CA ASN A 54 20.64 -39.26 36.15
C ASN A 54 20.31 -38.49 34.86
N LEU A 55 21.07 -38.74 33.79
CA LEU A 55 20.91 -38.06 32.50
C LEU A 55 19.51 -38.27 31.88
N SER A 56 18.88 -39.43 32.14
CA SER A 56 17.53 -39.70 31.62
C SER A 56 16.48 -38.82 32.28
N SER A 57 16.54 -38.61 33.60
CA SER A 57 15.55 -37.76 34.29
C SER A 57 15.79 -36.29 33.98
N GLU A 58 17.04 -35.83 33.89
CA GLU A 58 17.35 -34.46 33.50
C GLU A 58 16.89 -34.14 32.07
N LEU A 59 16.99 -35.11 31.15
CA LEU A 59 16.45 -34.96 29.80
C LEU A 59 14.92 -35.00 29.76
N GLU A 60 14.29 -35.82 30.60
CA GLU A 60 12.82 -35.85 30.74
C GLU A 60 12.28 -34.53 31.32
N ASP A 61 12.90 -34.02 32.38
CA ASP A 61 12.58 -32.73 33.00
C ASP A 61 12.76 -31.57 32.02
N GLU A 62 13.83 -31.60 31.20
CA GLU A 62 14.07 -30.58 30.19
C GLU A 62 13.08 -30.68 29.01
N ILE A 63 12.68 -31.90 28.62
CA ILE A 63 11.62 -32.10 27.63
C ILE A 63 10.28 -31.55 28.15
N GLU A 64 9.97 -31.78 29.42
CA GLU A 64 8.75 -31.27 30.05
C GLU A 64 8.78 -29.74 30.13
N ARG A 65 9.91 -29.16 30.57
CA ARG A 65 10.13 -27.71 30.55
C ARG A 65 9.97 -27.10 29.15
N LEU A 66 10.53 -27.73 28.12
CA LEU A 66 10.43 -27.26 26.73
C LEU A 66 9.00 -27.38 26.18
N LYS A 67 8.25 -28.42 26.57
CA LYS A 67 6.83 -28.55 26.21
C LYS A 67 6.00 -27.45 26.86
N ASP A 68 6.23 -27.15 28.13
CA ASP A 68 5.53 -26.08 28.84
C ASP A 68 5.87 -24.71 28.24
N GLU A 69 7.15 -24.47 27.93
CA GLU A 69 7.60 -23.24 27.28
C GLU A 69 6.97 -23.08 25.88
N HIS A 70 6.90 -24.16 25.10
CA HIS A 70 6.28 -24.13 23.78
C HIS A 70 4.76 -23.90 23.87
N THR A 71 4.07 -24.59 24.79
CA THR A 71 2.62 -24.41 25.01
C THR A 71 2.31 -22.97 25.41
N ARG A 72 3.12 -22.39 26.31
CA ARG A 72 2.97 -21.00 26.74
C ARG A 72 3.21 -20.02 25.59
N LYS A 73 4.27 -20.20 24.80
CA LYS A 73 4.52 -19.34 23.62
C LYS A 73 3.39 -19.45 22.60
N LEU A 74 2.81 -20.63 22.43
CA LEU A 74 1.70 -20.85 21.50
C LEU A 74 0.44 -20.13 21.99
N GLN A 75 0.13 -20.17 23.29
CA GLN A 75 -0.94 -19.38 23.90
C GLN A 75 -0.71 -17.87 23.77
N GLU A 76 0.50 -17.38 24.05
CA GLU A 76 0.84 -15.95 23.90
C GLU A 76 0.66 -15.47 22.45
N VAL A 77 1.02 -16.31 21.46
CA VAL A 77 0.79 -16.01 20.04
C VAL A 77 -0.69 -16.05 19.67
N GLU A 78 -1.45 -17.01 20.19
CA GLU A 78 -2.89 -17.14 19.96
C GLU A 78 -3.66 -15.97 20.57
N GLU A 79 -3.30 -15.53 21.79
CA GLU A 79 -3.88 -14.36 22.45
C GLU A 79 -3.57 -13.07 21.68
N ALA A 80 -2.32 -12.90 21.23
CA ALA A 80 -1.92 -11.74 20.43
C ALA A 80 -2.64 -11.71 19.07
N ALA A 81 -2.79 -12.86 18.41
CA ALA A 81 -3.56 -12.99 17.17
C ALA A 81 -5.05 -12.68 17.40
N SER A 82 -5.61 -13.17 18.51
CA SER A 82 -7.01 -12.94 18.89
C SER A 82 -7.28 -11.46 19.19
N ALA A 83 -6.38 -10.79 19.92
CA ALA A 83 -6.46 -9.36 20.19
C ALA A 83 -6.42 -8.54 18.88
N LYS A 84 -5.48 -8.87 17.98
CA LYS A 84 -5.35 -8.20 16.68
C LYS A 84 -6.58 -8.42 15.80
N LEU A 85 -7.19 -9.60 15.84
CA LEU A 85 -8.43 -9.89 15.13
C LEU A 85 -9.58 -9.03 15.69
N ALA A 86 -9.70 -8.90 17.02
CA ALA A 86 -10.72 -8.06 17.64
C ALA A 86 -10.59 -6.58 17.24
N GLU A 87 -9.35 -6.05 17.21
CA GLU A 87 -9.09 -4.68 16.73
C GLU A 87 -9.49 -4.49 15.26
N GLN A 88 -9.20 -5.47 14.40
CA GLN A 88 -9.58 -5.42 12.99
C GLN A 88 -11.10 -5.48 12.80
N VAL A 89 -11.80 -6.30 13.58
CA VAL A 89 -13.27 -6.37 13.57
C VAL A 89 -13.86 -5.03 13.97
N GLN A 90 -13.37 -4.42 15.05
CA GLN A 90 -13.84 -3.11 15.50
C GLN A 90 -13.59 -2.00 14.47
N ALA A 91 -12.42 -2.02 13.81
CA ALA A 91 -12.12 -1.07 12.73
C ALA A 91 -13.07 -1.26 11.54
N ALA A 92 -13.37 -2.50 11.16
CA ALA A 92 -14.32 -2.81 10.09
C ALA A 92 -15.73 -2.34 10.44
N GLU A 93 -16.21 -2.57 11.66
CA GLU A 93 -17.51 -2.10 12.14
C GLU A 93 -17.60 -0.56 12.10
N SER A 94 -16.55 0.14 12.53
CA SER A 94 -16.49 1.60 12.46
C SER A 94 -16.56 2.12 11.02
N LEU A 95 -15.89 1.45 10.08
CA LEU A 95 -15.93 1.80 8.66
C LEU A 95 -17.32 1.56 8.06
N VAL A 96 -17.97 0.45 8.42
CA VAL A 96 -19.34 0.14 7.99
C VAL A 96 -20.32 1.19 8.52
N ALA A 97 -20.20 1.57 9.79
CA ALA A 97 -21.03 2.63 10.37
C ALA A 97 -20.84 3.98 9.67
N ALA A 98 -19.59 4.37 9.39
CA ALA A 98 -19.29 5.59 8.64
C ALA A 98 -19.84 5.55 7.20
N ASN A 99 -19.72 4.41 6.52
CA ASN A 99 -20.26 4.22 5.17
C ASN A 99 -21.78 4.34 5.15
N ASN A 100 -22.47 3.70 6.10
CA ASN A 100 -23.92 3.81 6.24
C ASN A 100 -24.36 5.25 6.49
N LYS A 101 -23.61 6.00 7.31
CA LYS A 101 -23.86 7.44 7.54
C LYS A 101 -23.72 8.23 6.25
N LEU A 102 -22.62 8.06 5.52
CA LEU A 102 -22.38 8.75 4.24
C LEU A 102 -23.48 8.43 3.21
N LYS A 103 -23.93 7.18 3.15
CA LYS A 103 -25.03 6.76 2.27
C LYS A 103 -26.34 7.47 2.63
N ASN A 104 -26.65 7.60 3.93
CA ASN A 104 -27.82 8.33 4.38
C ASN A 104 -27.70 9.83 4.06
N ASP A 105 -26.55 10.45 4.32
CA ASP A 105 -26.29 11.86 4.02
C ASP A 105 -26.43 12.14 2.51
N MET A 106 -25.95 11.23 1.66
CA MET A 106 -26.10 11.31 0.21
C MET A 106 -27.57 11.25 -0.22
N ILE A 107 -28.36 10.32 0.35
CA ILE A 107 -29.80 10.24 0.08
C ILE A 107 -30.50 11.53 0.52
N THR A 108 -30.16 12.08 1.68
CA THR A 108 -30.72 13.34 2.17
C THR A 108 -30.39 14.51 1.24
N MET A 109 -29.14 14.59 0.77
CA MET A 109 -28.71 15.60 -0.20
C MET A 109 -29.43 15.46 -1.54
N ASP A 110 -29.60 14.22 -2.04
CA ASP A 110 -30.33 13.96 -3.28
C ASP A 110 -31.80 14.39 -3.19
N VAL A 111 -32.45 14.14 -2.05
CA VAL A 111 -33.83 14.61 -1.79
C VAL A 111 -33.87 16.13 -1.76
N ALA A 112 -32.97 16.78 -1.00
CA ALA A 112 -32.92 18.24 -0.91
C ALA A 112 -32.67 18.90 -2.28
N LEU A 113 -31.80 18.32 -3.11
CA LEU A 113 -31.54 18.79 -4.48
C LEU A 113 -32.77 18.62 -5.38
N ARG A 114 -33.51 17.53 -5.23
CA ARG A 114 -34.76 17.31 -5.98
C ARG A 114 -35.81 18.34 -5.60
N ASP A 115 -36.01 18.57 -4.31
CA ASP A 115 -36.94 19.58 -3.80
C ASP A 115 -36.56 20.99 -4.28
N ALA A 116 -35.27 21.34 -4.24
CA ALA A 116 -34.78 22.63 -4.74
C ALA A 116 -35.04 22.80 -6.25
N ARG A 117 -34.85 21.75 -7.05
CA ARG A 117 -35.17 21.77 -8.49
C ARG A 117 -36.66 21.97 -8.73
N ASP A 118 -37.51 21.29 -7.97
CA ASP A 118 -38.96 21.41 -8.11
C ASP A 118 -39.46 22.80 -7.69
N ARG A 119 -38.90 23.38 -6.62
CA ARG A 119 -39.15 24.78 -6.23
C ARG A 119 -38.75 25.76 -7.34
N LEU A 120 -37.53 25.66 -7.87
CA LEU A 120 -37.07 26.52 -8.97
C LEU A 120 -37.93 26.38 -10.23
N LYS A 121 -38.41 25.16 -10.52
CA LYS A 121 -39.33 24.91 -11.63
C LYS A 121 -40.67 25.61 -11.41
N TYR A 122 -41.21 25.54 -10.20
CA TYR A 122 -42.46 26.21 -9.82
C TYR A 122 -42.32 27.74 -9.86
N GLU A 123 -41.24 28.29 -9.31
CA GLU A 123 -40.91 29.71 -9.39
C GLU A 123 -40.81 30.16 -10.85
N ARG A 124 -40.10 29.42 -11.69
CA ARG A 124 -40.02 29.76 -13.12
C ARG A 124 -41.39 29.79 -13.81
N GLN A 125 -42.28 28.86 -13.45
CA GLN A 125 -43.64 28.84 -14.00
C GLN A 125 -44.46 30.04 -13.54
N THR A 126 -44.35 30.42 -12.27
CA THR A 126 -45.03 31.61 -11.72
C THR A 126 -44.52 32.89 -12.37
N TRP A 127 -43.20 33.10 -12.45
CA TRP A 127 -42.60 34.23 -13.17
C TRP A 127 -43.04 34.32 -14.63
N ASN A 128 -43.11 33.19 -15.33
CA ASN A 128 -43.60 33.16 -16.72
C ASN A 128 -45.08 33.56 -16.81
N GLY A 129 -45.91 33.12 -15.85
CA GLY A 129 -47.32 33.50 -15.76
C GLY A 129 -47.51 35.00 -15.50
N GLU A 130 -46.77 35.55 -14.53
CA GLU A 130 -46.77 36.98 -14.23
C GLU A 130 -46.32 37.81 -15.42
N ARG A 131 -45.26 37.37 -16.12
CA ARG A 131 -44.79 38.03 -17.35
C ARG A 131 -45.85 38.03 -18.45
N ALA A 132 -46.53 36.90 -18.66
CA ALA A 132 -47.61 36.80 -19.64
C ALA A 132 -48.79 37.71 -19.29
N GLN A 133 -49.14 37.82 -18.00
CA GLN A 133 -50.17 38.75 -17.53
C GLN A 133 -49.75 40.21 -17.77
N LEU A 134 -48.52 40.59 -17.41
CA LEU A 134 -48.01 41.94 -17.66
C LEU A 134 -47.99 42.27 -19.16
N GLU A 135 -47.57 41.34 -20.01
CA GLU A 135 -47.63 41.52 -21.47
C GLU A 135 -49.07 41.72 -21.97
N ALA A 136 -50.03 40.97 -21.43
CA ALA A 136 -51.44 41.14 -21.77
C ALA A 136 -51.97 42.50 -21.32
N THR A 137 -51.65 42.93 -20.10
CA THR A 137 -52.02 44.27 -19.59
C THR A 137 -51.41 45.39 -20.41
N ILE A 138 -50.13 45.28 -20.80
CA ILE A 138 -49.47 46.26 -21.68
C ILE A 138 -50.18 46.29 -23.04
N ARG A 139 -50.45 45.12 -23.65
CA ARG A 139 -51.16 45.05 -24.95
C ARG A 139 -52.55 45.69 -24.88
N GLU A 140 -53.29 45.46 -23.80
CA GLU A 140 -54.63 46.03 -23.58
C GLU A 140 -54.57 47.55 -23.36
N ALA A 141 -53.60 48.02 -22.56
CA ALA A 141 -53.34 49.45 -22.38
C ALA A 141 -52.95 50.14 -23.70
N THR A 142 -52.19 49.48 -24.58
CA THR A 142 -51.84 50.02 -25.90
C THR A 142 -53.00 50.00 -26.91
N LYS A 143 -54.02 49.16 -26.72
CA LYS A 143 -55.23 49.16 -27.57
C LYS A 143 -56.18 50.33 -27.27
N THR A 144 -56.15 50.86 -26.05
CA THR A 144 -57.04 51.94 -25.58
C THR A 144 -56.43 53.33 -25.75
N GLN A 145 -55.18 53.43 -26.21
CA GLN A 145 -54.57 54.71 -26.58
C GLN A 145 -54.81 55.01 -28.08
N PRO A 146 -55.29 56.23 -28.44
CA PRO A 146 -55.30 56.66 -29.83
C PRO A 146 -53.87 56.77 -30.37
N PRO A 147 -53.64 56.67 -31.70
CA PRO A 147 -52.33 56.94 -32.27
C PRO A 147 -51.90 58.34 -31.86
N ALA A 148 -50.72 58.44 -31.23
CA ALA A 148 -50.21 59.69 -30.72
C ALA A 148 -50.12 60.73 -31.85
N SER A 149 -50.98 61.75 -31.80
CA SER A 149 -50.75 62.99 -32.53
C SER A 149 -49.48 63.63 -32.00
N PRO A 150 -48.64 64.27 -32.86
CA PRO A 150 -47.35 64.81 -32.47
C PRO A 150 -47.55 66.04 -31.60
N THR A 151 -47.85 65.80 -30.33
CA THR A 151 -47.99 66.84 -29.34
C THR A 151 -46.60 67.05 -28.77
N ARG A 152 -46.04 68.21 -29.09
CA ARG A 152 -44.77 68.75 -28.58
C ARG A 152 -44.81 68.75 -27.05
N VAL A 153 -44.41 67.64 -26.43
CA VAL A 153 -44.23 67.54 -24.98
C VAL A 153 -43.04 68.43 -24.65
N LYS A 154 -43.31 69.49 -23.88
CA LYS A 154 -42.30 70.34 -23.29
C LYS A 154 -41.35 69.47 -22.47
N ARG A 155 -40.14 69.32 -22.99
CA ARG A 155 -38.99 68.62 -22.41
C ARG A 155 -38.46 69.43 -21.23
N ASN A 156 -39.09 69.29 -20.06
CA ASN A 156 -38.56 69.76 -18.78
C ASN A 156 -38.77 68.67 -17.73
N GLN A 157 -37.97 67.60 -17.80
CA GLN A 157 -37.66 66.64 -16.71
C GLN A 157 -36.34 65.95 -17.07
N PRO A 158 -35.46 65.63 -16.10
CA PRO A 158 -34.06 65.28 -16.37
C PRO A 158 -33.96 63.85 -16.91
N GLN A 159 -34.09 63.70 -18.23
CA GLN A 159 -33.91 62.41 -18.94
C GLN A 159 -32.53 61.80 -18.67
N THR A 160 -31.55 62.61 -18.27
CA THR A 160 -30.19 62.20 -17.96
C THR A 160 -30.10 61.35 -16.68
N GLU A 161 -30.89 61.63 -15.64
CA GLU A 161 -30.79 60.89 -14.37
C GLU A 161 -31.38 59.49 -14.45
N ALA A 162 -32.50 59.32 -15.18
CA ALA A 162 -33.12 58.01 -15.40
C ALA A 162 -32.23 57.08 -16.24
N LEU A 163 -31.59 57.61 -17.29
CA LEU A 163 -30.63 56.85 -18.11
C LEU A 163 -29.38 56.45 -17.31
N ILE A 164 -28.89 57.33 -16.43
CA ILE A 164 -27.74 57.03 -15.57
C ILE A 164 -28.08 55.93 -14.55
N GLU A 165 -29.27 55.94 -13.95
CA GLU A 165 -29.68 54.88 -13.03
C GLU A 165 -29.95 53.54 -13.74
N GLU A 166 -30.48 53.56 -14.96
CA GLU A 166 -30.64 52.36 -15.80
C GLU A 166 -29.28 51.77 -16.19
N GLU A 167 -28.30 52.61 -16.55
CA GLU A 167 -26.94 52.18 -16.87
C GLU A 167 -26.23 51.58 -15.66
N LYS A 168 -26.37 52.18 -14.47
CA LYS A 168 -25.87 51.58 -13.21
C LYS A 168 -26.54 50.25 -12.89
N SER A 169 -27.84 50.12 -13.13
CA SER A 169 -28.57 48.87 -12.94
C SER A 169 -28.08 47.78 -13.89
N ASN A 170 -27.85 48.11 -15.15
CA ASN A 170 -27.31 47.19 -16.15
C ASN A 170 -25.88 46.75 -15.82
N GLN A 171 -25.03 47.68 -15.36
CA GLN A 171 -23.67 47.34 -14.90
C GLN A 171 -23.68 46.39 -13.69
N ARG A 172 -24.62 46.56 -12.75
CA ARG A 172 -24.78 45.64 -11.61
C ARG A 172 -25.23 44.25 -12.05
N LEU A 173 -26.20 44.17 -12.96
CA LEU A 173 -26.68 42.90 -13.53
C LEU A 173 -25.57 42.18 -14.30
N GLU A 174 -24.75 42.92 -15.05
CA GLU A 174 -23.64 42.35 -15.81
C GLU A 174 -22.52 41.82 -14.88
N ALA A 175 -22.21 42.54 -13.80
CA ALA A 175 -21.30 42.07 -12.77
C ALA A 175 -21.81 40.80 -12.06
N GLU A 176 -23.10 40.75 -11.75
CA GLU A 176 -23.73 39.57 -11.12
C GLU A 176 -23.76 38.36 -12.06
N LEU A 177 -24.01 38.58 -13.36
CA LEU A 177 -23.92 37.54 -14.39
C LEU A 177 -22.49 37.00 -14.53
N GLU A 178 -21.47 37.86 -14.45
CA GLU A 178 -20.08 37.42 -14.54
C GLU A 178 -19.66 36.62 -13.30
N LEU A 179 -20.11 37.02 -12.10
CA LEU A 179 -19.93 36.23 -10.87
C LEU A 179 -20.61 34.85 -10.99
N SER A 180 -21.82 34.80 -11.56
CA SER A 180 -22.53 33.55 -11.81
C SER A 180 -21.80 32.64 -12.81
N ARG A 181 -21.26 33.20 -13.89
CA ARG A 181 -20.41 32.45 -14.85
C ARG A 181 -19.16 31.89 -14.19
N GLN A 182 -18.50 32.68 -13.34
CA GLN A 182 -17.32 32.24 -12.61
C GLN A 182 -17.65 31.13 -11.61
N ALA A 183 -18.78 31.23 -10.89
CA ALA A 183 -19.26 30.19 -9.99
C ALA A 183 -19.54 28.87 -10.74
N CYS A 184 -20.19 28.92 -11.91
CA CYS A 184 -20.40 27.76 -12.77
C CYS A 184 -19.08 27.14 -13.25
N SER A 185 -18.12 27.97 -13.67
CA SER A 185 -16.79 27.49 -14.09
C SER A 185 -16.05 26.78 -12.96
N ASN A 186 -16.10 27.34 -11.75
CA ASN A 186 -15.51 26.74 -10.56
C ASN A 186 -16.20 25.41 -10.18
N ALA A 187 -17.53 25.36 -10.26
CA ALA A 187 -18.29 24.14 -10.00
C ALA A 187 -17.97 23.03 -11.01
N ASP A 188 -17.85 23.36 -12.30
CA ASP A 188 -17.44 22.41 -13.34
C ASP A 188 -16.01 21.91 -13.14
N ALA A 189 -15.08 22.80 -12.75
CA ALA A 189 -13.71 22.41 -12.43
C ALA A 189 -13.65 21.47 -11.22
N ALA A 190 -14.41 21.77 -10.16
CA ALA A 190 -14.52 20.92 -8.99
C ALA A 190 -15.13 19.55 -9.35
N ARG A 191 -16.16 19.53 -10.19
CA ARG A 191 -16.79 18.28 -10.67
C ARG A 191 -15.78 17.41 -11.43
N ARG A 192 -15.06 17.97 -12.40
CA ARG A 192 -14.03 17.23 -13.15
C ARG A 192 -12.91 16.72 -12.25
N SER A 193 -12.51 17.50 -11.24
CA SER A 193 -11.51 17.05 -10.27
C SER A 193 -12.03 15.89 -9.40
N ALA A 194 -13.31 15.90 -9.01
CA ALA A 194 -13.91 14.81 -8.26
C ALA A 194 -14.06 13.55 -9.12
N GLU A 195 -14.49 13.69 -10.38
CA GLU A 195 -14.56 12.60 -11.35
C GLU A 195 -13.18 11.94 -11.57
N ALA A 196 -12.11 12.73 -11.71
CA ALA A 196 -10.75 12.21 -11.85
C ALA A 196 -10.31 11.39 -10.61
N ARG A 197 -10.53 11.93 -9.40
CA ARG A 197 -10.21 11.21 -8.16
C ARG A 197 -11.01 9.93 -8.00
N LEU A 198 -12.28 9.92 -8.43
CA LEU A 198 -13.11 8.72 -8.39
C LEU A 198 -12.56 7.63 -9.30
N VAL A 199 -12.06 7.99 -10.49
CA VAL A 199 -11.38 7.06 -11.40
C VAL A 199 -10.10 6.50 -10.77
N GLU A 200 -9.28 7.36 -10.14
CA GLU A 200 -8.07 6.92 -9.44
C GLU A 200 -8.37 5.93 -8.32
N VAL A 201 -9.33 6.25 -7.45
CA VAL A 201 -9.75 5.35 -6.35
C VAL A 201 -10.30 4.04 -6.88
N LYS A 202 -11.05 4.07 -7.99
CA LYS A 202 -11.56 2.85 -8.61
C LYS A 202 -10.42 1.96 -9.13
N ASN A 203 -9.43 2.54 -9.81
CA ASN A 203 -8.26 1.81 -10.30
C ASN A 203 -7.42 1.24 -9.15
N ASP A 204 -7.24 1.99 -8.06
CA ASP A 204 -6.55 1.52 -6.86
C ASP A 204 -7.30 0.37 -6.20
N PHE A 205 -8.63 0.46 -6.11
CA PHE A 205 -9.45 -0.62 -5.57
C PHE A 205 -9.36 -1.89 -6.42
N GLU A 206 -9.42 -1.77 -7.75
CA GLU A 206 -9.25 -2.91 -8.66
C GLU A 206 -7.86 -3.55 -8.50
N ARG A 207 -6.80 -2.75 -8.39
CA ARG A 207 -5.44 -3.24 -8.14
C ARG A 207 -5.35 -4.02 -6.83
N VAL A 208 -5.82 -3.44 -5.73
CA VAL A 208 -5.78 -4.07 -4.40
C VAL A 208 -6.65 -5.34 -4.37
N SER A 209 -7.80 -5.33 -5.04
CA SER A 209 -8.65 -6.52 -5.17
C SER A 209 -7.92 -7.66 -5.89
N ASN A 210 -7.24 -7.35 -7.00
CA ASN A 210 -6.47 -8.34 -7.77
C ASN A 210 -5.27 -8.89 -6.97
N GLU A 211 -4.59 -8.04 -6.22
CA GLU A 211 -3.52 -8.47 -5.30
C GLU A 211 -4.05 -9.38 -4.20
N ALA A 212 -5.20 -9.04 -3.60
CA ALA A 212 -5.83 -9.86 -2.57
C ALA A 212 -6.28 -11.23 -3.11
N THR A 213 -6.79 -11.30 -4.34
CA THR A 213 -7.11 -12.58 -4.99
C THR A 213 -5.87 -13.42 -5.23
N ALA A 214 -4.78 -12.82 -5.74
CA ALA A 214 -3.52 -13.53 -5.97
C ALA A 214 -2.91 -14.06 -4.65
N GLN A 215 -2.97 -13.27 -3.58
CA GLN A 215 -2.52 -13.72 -2.25
C GLN A 215 -3.37 -14.90 -1.72
N ARG A 216 -4.69 -14.88 -1.92
CA ARG A 216 -5.56 -15.99 -1.54
C ARG A 216 -5.22 -17.27 -2.31
N GLU A 217 -4.98 -17.17 -3.61
CA GLU A 217 -4.53 -18.30 -4.43
C GLU A 217 -3.19 -18.87 -3.93
N GLN A 218 -2.24 -18.00 -3.57
CA GLN A 218 -0.97 -18.41 -3.00
C GLN A 218 -1.13 -19.12 -1.65
N ILE A 219 -2.01 -18.62 -0.78
CA ILE A 219 -2.31 -19.28 0.51
C ILE A 219 -2.87 -20.69 0.28
N VAL A 220 -3.80 -20.84 -0.66
CA VAL A 220 -4.38 -22.16 -1.00
C VAL A 220 -3.31 -23.11 -1.54
N ALA A 221 -2.41 -22.63 -2.40
CA ALA A 221 -1.30 -23.43 -2.91
C ALA A 221 -0.35 -23.88 -1.78
N LEU A 222 -0.01 -23.00 -0.86
CA LEU A 222 0.85 -23.31 0.30
C LEU A 222 0.17 -24.29 1.26
N GLN A 223 -1.14 -24.14 1.50
CA GLN A 223 -1.91 -25.10 2.31
C GLN A 223 -1.93 -26.49 1.68
N SER A 224 -2.06 -26.58 0.35
CA SER A 224 -1.97 -27.86 -0.37
C SER A 224 -0.58 -28.50 -0.25
N GLN A 225 0.49 -27.72 -0.41
CA GLN A 225 1.87 -28.20 -0.22
C GLN A 225 2.12 -28.69 1.22
N LEU A 226 1.60 -27.98 2.22
CA LEU A 226 1.69 -28.38 3.61
C LEU A 226 0.99 -29.73 3.86
N ALA A 227 -0.21 -29.93 3.31
CA ALA A 227 -0.94 -31.19 3.42
C ALA A 227 -0.17 -32.36 2.79
N ILE A 228 0.46 -32.15 1.62
CA ILE A 228 1.30 -33.16 0.97
C ILE A 228 2.52 -33.49 1.84
N ALA A 229 3.20 -32.48 2.37
CA ALA A 229 4.36 -32.67 3.24
C ALA A 229 4.00 -33.44 4.53
N GLN A 230 2.86 -33.10 5.15
CA GLN A 230 2.34 -33.81 6.33
C GLN A 230 2.01 -35.28 6.00
N ALA A 231 1.42 -35.56 4.84
CA ALA A 231 1.15 -36.93 4.40
C ALA A 231 2.45 -37.74 4.19
N GLN A 232 3.47 -37.13 3.58
CA GLN A 232 4.79 -37.76 3.41
C GLN A 232 5.48 -38.02 4.76
N GLN A 233 5.41 -37.06 5.69
CA GLN A 233 5.94 -37.23 7.04
C GLN A 233 5.25 -38.39 7.77
N LYS A 234 3.91 -38.50 7.66
CA LYS A 234 3.17 -39.61 8.25
C LYS A 234 3.55 -40.95 7.65
N SER A 235 3.67 -41.04 6.32
CA SER A 235 4.11 -42.26 5.63
C SER A 235 5.49 -42.72 6.09
N THR A 236 6.47 -41.81 6.12
CA THR A 236 7.83 -42.13 6.56
C THR A 236 7.89 -42.52 8.03
N PHE A 237 7.07 -41.90 8.88
CA PHE A 237 6.92 -42.29 10.28
C PHE A 237 6.35 -43.72 10.43
N ASP A 238 5.29 -44.04 9.69
CA ASP A 238 4.67 -45.36 9.69
C ASP A 238 5.64 -46.44 9.17
N GLU A 239 6.42 -46.15 8.13
CA GLU A 239 7.50 -47.01 7.62
C GLU A 239 8.57 -47.26 8.69
N LEU A 240 9.06 -46.22 9.37
CA LEU A 240 10.04 -46.35 10.44
C LEU A 240 9.50 -47.18 11.61
N LYS A 241 8.23 -47.01 11.96
CA LYS A 241 7.57 -47.80 13.00
C LYS A 241 7.51 -49.27 12.60
N ALA A 242 7.10 -49.58 11.37
CA ALA A 242 7.03 -50.95 10.85
C ALA A 242 8.43 -51.61 10.81
N VAL A 243 9.47 -50.87 10.43
CA VAL A 243 10.86 -51.36 10.47
C VAL A 243 11.32 -51.64 11.90
N ARG A 244 11.01 -50.77 12.86
CA ARG A 244 11.32 -50.99 14.28
C ARG A 244 10.62 -52.22 14.85
N GLU A 245 9.35 -52.43 14.52
CA GLU A 245 8.59 -53.62 14.93
C GLU A 245 9.15 -54.91 14.30
N ARG A 246 9.56 -54.87 13.02
CA ARG A 246 10.28 -55.98 12.37
C ARG A 246 11.61 -56.29 13.06
N ASN A 247 12.39 -55.27 13.42
CA ASN A 247 13.65 -55.50 14.14
C ASN A 247 13.41 -56.11 15.53
N ARG A 248 12.43 -55.61 16.28
CA ARG A 248 12.06 -56.20 17.60
C ARG A 248 11.61 -57.66 17.48
N THR A 249 10.83 -57.99 16.46
CA THR A 249 10.37 -59.38 16.25
C THR A 249 11.49 -60.31 15.78
N LEU A 250 12.49 -59.80 15.03
CA LEU A 250 13.70 -60.55 14.69
C LEU A 250 14.62 -60.75 15.89
N GLU A 251 14.74 -59.76 16.79
CA GLU A 251 15.50 -59.88 18.03
C GLU A 251 14.85 -60.79 19.07
N ALA A 252 13.52 -60.87 19.08
CA ALA A 252 12.76 -61.76 19.97
C ALA A 252 12.78 -63.24 19.56
N LYS A 253 13.15 -63.56 18.31
CA LYS A 253 13.34 -64.95 17.87
C LYS A 253 14.68 -65.47 18.40
N SER A 254 14.65 -66.59 19.12
CA SER A 254 15.82 -67.14 19.82
C SER A 254 17.02 -67.39 18.88
N PRO A 255 18.27 -67.39 19.39
CA PRO A 255 19.48 -67.57 18.59
C PRO A 255 19.57 -68.92 17.83
N LYS A 256 18.67 -69.87 18.10
CA LYS A 256 18.68 -71.23 17.55
C LYS A 256 18.01 -71.39 16.18
N GLU A 257 17.30 -70.37 15.69
CA GLU A 257 16.68 -70.36 14.34
C GLU A 257 17.32 -69.31 13.41
N ARG A 258 18.62 -69.02 13.56
CA ARG A 258 19.34 -68.29 12.51
C ARG A 258 19.52 -69.24 11.32
N PRO A 259 18.92 -68.98 10.14
CA PRO A 259 19.37 -69.66 8.94
C PRO A 259 20.80 -69.21 8.67
N SER A 260 21.75 -70.12 8.85
CA SER A 260 23.14 -70.01 8.40
C SER A 260 23.20 -70.04 6.87
N SER A 261 22.55 -69.08 6.23
CA SER A 261 22.55 -68.88 4.79
C SER A 261 23.30 -67.59 4.50
N SER A 262 24.54 -67.76 4.07
CA SER A 262 25.42 -66.69 3.54
C SER A 262 24.68 -65.72 2.60
N THR A 263 23.67 -66.20 1.88
CA THR A 263 22.85 -65.42 0.94
C THR A 263 21.86 -64.45 1.62
N ALA A 264 21.30 -64.79 2.78
CA ALA A 264 20.38 -63.92 3.52
C ALA A 264 21.13 -62.78 4.24
N SER A 265 22.32 -63.09 4.77
CA SER A 265 23.23 -62.08 5.34
C SER A 265 23.72 -61.10 4.27
N ALA A 266 24.08 -61.60 3.08
CA ALA A 266 24.50 -60.76 1.97
C ALA A 266 23.36 -59.84 1.46
N LYS A 267 22.12 -60.35 1.37
CA LYS A 267 20.95 -59.52 1.02
C LYS A 267 20.68 -58.43 2.06
N LEU A 268 20.78 -58.76 3.35
CA LEU A 268 20.59 -57.79 4.43
C LEU A 268 21.67 -56.70 4.40
N GLN A 269 22.94 -57.08 4.21
CA GLN A 269 24.04 -56.12 4.04
C GLN A 269 23.86 -55.23 2.81
N LEU A 270 23.42 -55.79 1.68
CA LEU A 270 23.14 -55.01 0.47
C LEU A 270 22.00 -54.01 0.69
N GLN A 271 20.95 -54.43 1.39
CA GLN A 271 19.82 -53.56 1.74
C GLN A 271 20.24 -52.44 2.71
N GLN A 272 21.11 -52.76 3.66
CA GLN A 272 21.68 -51.80 4.61
C GLN A 272 22.59 -50.77 3.91
N MET A 273 23.45 -51.22 3.00
CA MET A 273 24.26 -50.35 2.13
C MET A 273 23.40 -49.43 1.26
N THR A 274 22.31 -49.96 0.70
CA THR A 274 21.37 -49.18 -0.12
C THR A 274 20.64 -48.12 0.70
N LEU A 275 20.21 -48.45 1.92
CA LEU A 275 19.58 -47.49 2.83
C LEU A 275 20.55 -46.42 3.30
N LEU A 276 21.80 -46.78 3.59
CA LEU A 276 22.85 -45.81 3.92
C LEU A 276 23.13 -44.87 2.75
N ALA A 277 23.22 -45.39 1.53
CA ALA A 277 23.40 -44.56 0.34
C ALA A 277 22.22 -43.60 0.10
N LYS A 278 20.99 -44.05 0.35
CA LYS A 278 19.79 -43.19 0.29
C LYS A 278 19.80 -42.12 1.38
N LEU A 279 20.20 -42.48 2.60
CA LEU A 279 20.33 -41.54 3.71
C LEU A 279 21.35 -40.45 3.36
N GLN A 280 22.49 -40.85 2.82
CA GLN A 280 23.56 -39.94 2.41
C GLN A 280 23.12 -39.01 1.28
N ASP A 281 22.39 -39.50 0.27
CA ASP A 281 21.79 -38.66 -0.79
C ASP A 281 20.76 -37.67 -0.21
N THR A 282 19.95 -38.08 0.77
CA THR A 282 19.01 -37.17 1.43
C THR A 282 19.71 -36.10 2.28
N GLU A 283 20.79 -36.46 2.97
CA GLU A 283 21.61 -35.52 3.74
C GLU A 283 22.29 -34.50 2.82
N GLU A 284 22.82 -34.93 1.67
CA GLU A 284 23.40 -34.02 0.67
C GLU A 284 22.36 -33.06 0.08
N ARG A 285 21.14 -33.54 -0.20
CA ARG A 285 20.04 -32.69 -0.66
C ARG A 285 19.62 -31.68 0.40
N TYR A 286 19.59 -32.10 1.67
CA TYR A 286 19.26 -31.21 2.77
C TYR A 286 20.33 -30.13 2.95
N ALA A 287 21.61 -30.49 2.87
CA ALA A 287 22.72 -29.54 2.91
C ALA A 287 22.66 -28.52 1.77
N LYS A 288 22.29 -28.96 0.54
CA LYS A 288 22.06 -28.05 -0.60
C LYS A 288 20.91 -27.10 -0.34
N LEU A 289 19.77 -27.62 0.14
CA LEU A 289 18.60 -26.79 0.44
C LEU A 289 18.89 -25.77 1.55
N GLU A 290 19.66 -26.15 2.56
CA GLU A 290 20.08 -25.24 3.63
C GLU A 290 21.01 -24.14 3.10
N ALA A 291 21.93 -24.46 2.18
CA ALA A 291 22.79 -23.48 1.52
C ALA A 291 21.99 -22.50 0.65
N GLU A 292 20.99 -22.99 -0.10
CA GLU A 292 20.06 -22.16 -0.87
C GLU A 292 19.23 -21.24 0.04
N HIS A 293 18.70 -21.77 1.14
CA HIS A 293 17.95 -20.99 2.12
C HIS A 293 18.79 -19.86 2.73
N ARG A 294 20.04 -20.16 3.13
CA ARG A 294 20.98 -19.13 3.63
C ARG A 294 21.26 -18.07 2.55
N THR A 295 21.39 -18.49 1.30
CA THR A 295 21.62 -17.57 0.17
C THR A 295 20.40 -16.65 -0.03
N LEU A 296 19.19 -17.21 -0.07
CA LEU A 296 17.94 -16.44 -0.18
C LEU A 296 17.78 -15.47 1.00
N GLN A 297 18.02 -15.93 2.23
CA GLN A 297 17.96 -15.09 3.42
C GLN A 297 18.94 -13.91 3.33
N SER A 298 20.15 -14.13 2.83
CA SER A 298 21.13 -13.07 2.61
C SER A 298 20.70 -12.06 1.53
N GLN A 299 20.04 -12.54 0.47
CA GLN A 299 19.50 -11.68 -0.59
C GLN A 299 18.33 -10.85 -0.09
N THR A 300 17.41 -11.44 0.67
CA THR A 300 16.29 -10.74 1.30
C THR A 300 16.79 -9.65 2.25
N ALA A 301 17.79 -9.95 3.09
CA ALA A 301 18.40 -8.96 3.98
C ALA A 301 19.04 -7.80 3.21
N ARG A 302 19.73 -8.07 2.09
CA ARG A 302 20.28 -7.03 1.21
C ARG A 302 19.19 -6.16 0.60
N LEU A 303 18.12 -6.76 0.08
CA LEU A 303 17.00 -6.02 -0.51
C LEU A 303 16.28 -5.16 0.54
N GLN A 304 16.07 -5.68 1.75
CA GLN A 304 15.50 -4.90 2.86
C GLN A 304 16.39 -3.71 3.23
N GLN A 305 17.71 -3.90 3.27
CA GLN A 305 18.65 -2.81 3.52
C GLN A 305 18.63 -1.76 2.41
N GLN A 306 18.55 -2.18 1.14
CA GLN A 306 18.43 -1.26 0.00
C GLN A 306 17.16 -0.42 0.09
N LEU A 307 16.01 -1.06 0.38
CA LEU A 307 14.75 -0.35 0.56
C LEU A 307 14.80 0.63 1.74
N ALA A 308 15.41 0.23 2.86
CA ALA A 308 15.58 1.10 4.02
C ALA A 308 16.45 2.33 3.68
N ASN A 309 17.52 2.14 2.91
CA ASN A 309 18.39 3.21 2.45
C ASN A 309 17.64 4.16 1.49
N GLU A 310 16.87 3.64 0.54
CA GLU A 310 16.07 4.48 -0.38
C GLU A 310 15.00 5.30 0.36
N VAL A 311 14.33 4.69 1.35
CA VAL A 311 13.34 5.40 2.18
C VAL A 311 14.02 6.50 3.00
N ALA A 312 15.19 6.21 3.59
CA ALA A 312 15.96 7.19 4.33
C ALA A 312 16.41 8.35 3.43
N GLN A 313 16.87 8.04 2.21
CA GLN A 313 17.31 9.04 1.24
C GLN A 313 16.15 9.92 0.78
N ARG A 314 14.99 9.35 0.41
CA ARG A 314 13.81 10.15 0.05
C ARG A 314 13.30 11.02 1.20
N ARG A 315 13.42 10.54 2.44
CA ARG A 315 13.10 11.34 3.64
C ARG A 315 14.10 12.49 3.84
N ALA A 316 15.39 12.25 3.58
CA ALA A 316 16.41 13.29 3.62
C ALA A 316 16.18 14.34 2.53
N ASP A 317 15.94 13.93 1.29
CA ASP A 317 15.63 14.83 0.17
C ASP A 317 14.38 15.69 0.46
N ALA A 318 13.34 15.07 1.06
CA ALA A 318 12.13 15.77 1.48
C ALA A 318 12.36 16.76 2.63
N ALA A 319 13.30 16.46 3.53
CA ALA A 319 13.67 17.32 4.64
C ALA A 319 14.63 18.45 4.23
N GLU A 320 15.54 18.19 3.28
CA GLU A 320 16.59 19.12 2.84
C GLU A 320 16.05 20.18 1.88
N SER A 321 15.19 19.81 0.91
CA SER A 321 14.47 20.78 0.09
C SER A 321 13.27 21.38 0.83
N GLY A 322 12.72 20.70 1.83
CA GLY A 322 11.49 21.10 2.50
C GLY A 322 10.27 20.98 1.58
N ILE A 323 9.13 20.58 2.15
CA ILE A 323 7.87 20.33 1.42
C ILE A 323 7.46 21.56 0.57
N PHE A 324 7.81 22.76 1.00
CA PHE A 324 7.53 23.99 0.28
C PHE A 324 8.40 24.17 -0.98
N ALA A 325 9.71 23.88 -0.96
CA ALA A 325 10.52 24.00 -2.18
C ALA A 325 10.14 22.91 -3.19
N ILE A 326 9.85 21.69 -2.73
CA ILE A 326 9.32 20.62 -3.58
C ILE A 326 7.98 21.05 -4.21
N HIS A 327 7.09 21.69 -3.45
CA HIS A 327 5.84 22.21 -4.00
C HIS A 327 6.05 23.32 -5.04
N VAL A 328 7.03 24.20 -4.82
CA VAL A 328 7.40 25.27 -5.77
C VAL A 328 8.00 24.69 -7.05
N GLU A 329 8.87 23.70 -6.95
CA GLU A 329 9.44 22.99 -8.10
C GLU A 329 8.37 22.26 -8.89
N LEU A 330 7.49 21.51 -8.22
CA LEU A 330 6.34 20.84 -8.86
C LEU A 330 5.40 21.85 -9.53
N LYS A 331 5.17 23.02 -8.94
CA LYS A 331 4.39 24.09 -9.60
C LYS A 331 5.08 24.60 -10.87
N ARG A 332 6.41 24.77 -10.82
CA ARG A 332 7.20 25.25 -11.96
C ARG A 332 7.22 24.23 -13.09
N GLU A 333 7.40 22.95 -12.76
CA GLU A 333 7.36 21.84 -13.71
C GLU A 333 5.96 21.68 -14.32
N ASN A 334 4.90 21.75 -13.50
CA ASN A 334 3.52 21.71 -13.99
C ASN A 334 3.22 22.87 -14.95
N PHE A 335 3.75 24.06 -14.66
CA PHE A 335 3.64 25.21 -15.55
C PHE A 335 4.37 24.98 -16.88
N GLN A 336 5.58 24.43 -16.86
CA GLN A 336 6.34 24.08 -18.08
C GLN A 336 5.62 23.01 -18.92
N LEU A 337 5.07 21.98 -18.28
CA LEU A 337 4.30 20.94 -18.98
C LEU A 337 3.03 21.51 -19.63
N ARG A 338 2.34 22.44 -18.95
CA ARG A 338 1.18 23.14 -19.55
C ARG A 338 1.58 23.96 -20.76
N ALA A 339 2.72 24.65 -20.71
CA ALA A 339 3.23 25.42 -21.84
C ALA A 339 3.55 24.50 -23.04
N GLN A 340 4.21 23.37 -22.80
CA GLN A 340 4.50 22.37 -23.84
C GLN A 340 3.22 21.77 -24.45
N VAL A 341 2.20 21.49 -23.62
CA VAL A 341 0.90 20.99 -24.10
C VAL A 341 0.20 22.04 -24.97
N GLU A 342 0.25 23.32 -24.61
CA GLU A 342 -0.31 24.39 -25.44
C GLU A 342 0.46 24.58 -26.75
N GLU A 343 1.80 24.46 -26.75
CA GLU A 343 2.60 24.42 -27.98
C GLU A 343 2.21 23.25 -28.87
N LEU A 344 2.05 22.05 -28.30
CA LEU A 344 1.61 20.87 -29.04
C LEU A 344 0.21 21.04 -29.64
N LYS A 345 -0.73 21.66 -28.90
CA LYS A 345 -2.05 22.02 -29.43
C LYS A 345 -1.96 23.06 -30.54
N ALA A 346 -1.11 24.06 -30.41
CA ALA A 346 -0.89 25.07 -31.44
C ALA A 346 -0.28 24.45 -32.72
N LEU A 347 0.67 23.53 -32.57
CA LEU A 347 1.23 22.71 -33.64
C LEU A 347 0.15 21.86 -34.31
N GLN A 348 -0.66 21.14 -33.54
CA GLN A 348 -1.76 20.34 -34.06
C GLN A 348 -2.76 21.20 -34.85
N LYS A 349 -3.11 22.39 -34.34
CA LYS A 349 -3.98 23.35 -35.03
C LYS A 349 -3.35 23.85 -36.34
N ARG A 350 -2.03 24.11 -36.36
CA ARG A 350 -1.29 24.46 -37.58
C ARG A 350 -1.27 23.30 -38.59
N PHE A 351 -1.06 22.07 -38.15
CA PHE A 351 -1.12 20.89 -39.02
C PHE A 351 -2.52 20.68 -39.60
N LEU A 352 -3.57 20.77 -38.79
CA LEU A 352 -4.95 20.63 -39.25
C LEU A 352 -5.37 21.74 -40.21
N THR A 353 -4.93 22.98 -39.97
CA THR A 353 -5.19 24.11 -40.89
C THR A 353 -4.37 24.01 -42.18
N SER A 354 -3.12 23.55 -42.13
CA SER A 354 -2.30 23.28 -43.30
C SER A 354 -2.84 22.11 -44.13
N ALA A 355 -3.31 21.04 -43.48
CA ALA A 355 -3.96 19.90 -44.12
C ALA A 355 -5.25 20.35 -44.84
N LYS A 356 -6.10 21.15 -44.17
CA LYS A 356 -7.29 21.75 -44.80
C LYS A 356 -6.96 22.61 -46.02
N LYS A 357 -5.89 23.42 -45.99
CA LYS A 357 -5.46 24.21 -47.16
C LYS A 357 -5.00 23.34 -48.32
N LYS A 358 -4.30 22.24 -48.04
CA LYS A 358 -3.77 21.32 -49.06
C LYS A 358 -4.86 20.46 -49.71
N THR A 359 -5.94 20.13 -48.99
CA THR A 359 -7.12 19.42 -49.54
C THR A 359 -8.12 20.36 -50.23
N MET A 360 -8.04 21.67 -50.02
CA MET A 360 -8.95 22.66 -50.62
C MET A 360 -8.30 23.46 -51.77
N SER A 361 -7.00 23.32 -52.05
CA SER A 361 -6.38 23.87 -53.25
C SER A 361 -6.54 22.89 -54.42
N PHE A 362 -7.69 22.94 -55.09
CA PHE A 362 -7.78 22.45 -56.47
C PHE A 362 -7.18 23.52 -57.40
N PRO A 363 -6.36 23.16 -58.40
CA PRO A 363 -5.95 24.11 -59.42
C PRO A 363 -7.19 24.55 -60.19
N SER A 364 -7.47 25.85 -60.20
CA SER A 364 -8.37 26.43 -61.20
C SER A 364 -7.73 26.24 -62.57
N LEU A 365 -8.45 25.59 -63.48
CA LEU A 365 -8.15 25.48 -64.90
C LEU A 365 -7.84 26.84 -65.53
#